data_AF-A0AAI8FI10-F1
#
_entry.id   AF-A0AAI8FI10-F1
#
_cell.length_a   1.000
_cell.length_b   1.000
_cell.length_c   1.000
_cell.angle_alpha   90.00
_cell.angle_beta   90.00
_cell.angle_gamma   90.00
#
_symmetry.space_group_name_H-M   'P 1'
#
loop_
_entity.id
_entity.type
_entity.pdbx_description
1 polymer ?
#
loop_
_entity_poly.entity_id
_entity_poly.type
_entity_poly.pdbx_seq_one_letter_code
_entity_poly.pdbx_strand_id
1 'polypeptide(L)' 'MYVCLCVGVTDGQIRDAIYEGCCSYKEVRAATNVASQCGKCACVAKQVVRETLTELQVSQAALPYPVEFTAA' A
#
# COMPACT_ATOMS: atom_id res chain seq x y z
N MET A 1 -11.11 7.94 -0.64
CA MET A 1 -10.77 9.24 -1.26
C MET A 1 -9.97 9.06 -2.55
N TYR A 2 -10.21 9.89 -3.58
CA TYR A 2 -9.32 9.91 -4.76
C TYR A 2 -7.97 10.53 -4.39
N VAL A 3 -6.90 9.75 -4.58
CA VAL A 3 -5.52 10.19 -4.35
C VAL A 3 -4.92 10.73 -5.64
N CYS A 4 -5.20 10.11 -6.79
CA CYS A 4 -4.73 10.59 -8.09
C CYS A 4 -5.89 10.81 -9.07
N LEU A 5 -6.11 12.08 -9.43
CA LEU A 5 -7.15 12.46 -10.38
C LEU A 5 -6.77 12.19 -11.84
N CYS A 6 -5.47 12.12 -12.16
CA CYS A 6 -4.99 11.88 -13.53
C CYS A 6 -5.37 10.50 -14.07
N VAL A 7 -5.31 9.48 -13.22
CA VAL A 7 -5.57 8.07 -13.57
C VAL A 7 -6.73 7.48 -12.78
N GLY A 8 -7.39 8.27 -11.92
CA GLY A 8 -8.55 7.82 -11.14
C GLY A 8 -8.21 6.83 -10.02
N VAL A 9 -7.05 6.97 -9.37
CA VAL A 9 -6.63 6.07 -8.28
C VAL A 9 -7.14 6.57 -6.94
N THR A 10 -7.78 5.68 -6.19
CA THR A 10 -8.27 5.88 -4.83
C THR A 10 -7.26 5.38 -3.79
N ASP A 11 -7.40 5.86 -2.56
CA ASP A 11 -6.75 5.31 -1.37
C ASP A 11 -7.04 3.81 -1.19
N GLY A 12 -8.28 3.37 -1.41
CA GLY A 12 -8.66 1.96 -1.37
C GLY A 12 -7.81 1.12 -2.31
N GLN A 13 -7.71 1.52 -3.58
CA GLN A 13 -6.88 0.81 -4.58
C GLN A 13 -5.39 0.78 -4.22
N ILE A 14 -4.88 1.83 -3.56
CA ILE A 14 -3.49 1.84 -3.05
C ILE A 14 -3.32 0.79 -1.95
N ARG A 15 -4.28 0.70 -1.03
CA ARG A 15 -4.27 -0.28 0.06
C ARG A 15 -4.45 -1.70 -0.46
N ASP A 16 -5.38 -1.91 -1.39
CA ASP A 16 -5.62 -3.20 -2.03
C ASP A 16 -4.36 -3.73 -2.71
N ALA A 17 -3.64 -2.87 -3.46
CA ALA A 17 -2.36 -3.24 -4.07
C ALA A 17 -1.30 -3.67 -3.03
N ILE A 18 -1.30 -3.08 -1.83
CA ILE A 18 -0.42 -3.48 -0.73
C ILE A 18 -0.85 -4.85 -0.18
N TYR A 19 -2.15 -5.06 0.03
CA TYR A 19 -2.67 -6.36 0.48
C TYR A 19 -2.45 -7.48 -0.54
N GLU A 20 -2.41 -7.15 -1.83
CA GLU A 20 -2.05 -8.07 -2.92
C GLU A 20 -0.55 -8.40 -2.96
N GLY A 21 0.28 -7.71 -2.17
CA GLY A 21 1.71 -8.01 -2.00
C GLY A 21 2.67 -6.90 -2.37
N CYS A 22 2.21 -5.69 -2.71
CA CYS A 22 3.11 -4.55 -2.90
C CYS A 22 3.72 -4.12 -1.55
N CYS A 23 5.04 -4.19 -1.44
CA CYS A 23 5.82 -3.82 -0.25
C CYS A 23 6.47 -2.45 -0.36
N SER A 24 6.32 -1.75 -1.49
CA SER A 24 6.92 -0.44 -1.70
C SER A 24 6.09 0.49 -2.57
N TYR A 25 6.28 1.80 -2.42
CA TYR A 25 5.65 2.80 -3.29
C TYR A 25 5.97 2.57 -4.78
N LYS A 26 7.16 2.04 -5.09
CA LYS A 26 7.56 1.75 -6.48
C LYS A 26 6.68 0.66 -7.09
N GLU A 27 6.38 -0.38 -6.33
CA GLU A 27 5.50 -1.48 -6.73
C GLU A 27 4.05 -1.01 -6.83
N VAL A 28 3.56 -0.27 -5.83
CA VAL A 28 2.21 0.34 -5.87
C VAL A 28 2.05 1.23 -7.10
N ARG A 29 3.07 2.02 -7.45
CA ARG A 29 3.08 2.84 -8.67
C ARG A 29 3.06 2.01 -9.95
N ALA A 30 3.77 0.89 -9.99
CA ALA A 30 3.74 -0.01 -11.13
C ALA A 30 2.37 -0.70 -11.29
N ALA A 31 1.72 -1.07 -10.19
CA ALA A 31 0.41 -1.73 -10.19
C ALA A 31 -0.74 -0.77 -10.53
N THR A 32 -0.75 0.44 -9.94
CA THR A 32 -1.90 1.37 -10.00
C THR A 32 -1.71 2.54 -10.96
N ASN A 33 -0.51 2.74 -11.52
CA ASN A 33 -0.12 3.93 -12.30
C ASN A 33 -0.25 5.26 -11.54
N VAL A 34 -0.31 5.24 -10.20
CA VAL A 34 -0.39 6.47 -9.39
C VAL A 34 0.83 7.39 -9.65
N ALA A 35 0.58 8.69 -9.77
CA ALA A 35 1.62 9.70 -10.05
C ALA A 35 2.46 9.44 -11.32
N SER A 36 1.91 8.75 -12.33
CA SER A 36 2.53 8.54 -13.64
C SER A 36 2.47 9.78 -14.54
N GLN A 37 1.46 10.65 -14.37
CA GLN A 37 1.24 11.83 -15.22
C GLN A 37 1.82 13.13 -14.62
N CYS A 38 1.02 13.91 -13.85
CA CYS A 38 1.47 15.21 -13.35
C CYS A 38 2.31 15.16 -12.05
N GLY A 39 2.35 14.01 -11.38
CA GLY A 39 3.14 13.80 -10.16
C GLY A 39 2.64 14.49 -8.87
N LYS A 40 1.64 15.39 -8.93
CA LYS A 40 1.19 16.19 -7.76
C LYS A 40 0.71 15.37 -6.57
N CYS A 41 0.13 14.21 -6.83
CA CYS A 41 -0.36 13.28 -5.80
C CYS A 41 0.75 12.44 -5.13
N ALA A 42 2.01 12.51 -5.60
CA ALA A 42 3.06 11.60 -5.16
C ALA A 42 3.32 11.65 -3.65
N CYS A 43 3.28 12.83 -3.03
CA CYS A 43 3.46 12.96 -1.59
C CYS A 43 2.32 12.29 -0.80
N VAL A 44 1.08 12.53 -1.21
CA VAL A 44 -0.12 11.93 -0.58
C VAL A 44 -0.14 10.42 -0.77
N ALA A 45 0.14 9.94 -1.99
CA ALA A 45 0.20 8.50 -2.28
C ALA A 45 1.29 7.80 -1.45
N LYS A 46 2.48 8.41 -1.31
CA LYS A 46 3.55 7.88 -0.45
C LYS A 46 3.15 7.84 1.03
N GLN A 47 2.40 8.82 1.49
CA GLN A 47 1.89 8.85 2.86
C GLN A 47 0.93 7.68 3.10
N VAL A 48 -0.06 7.48 2.23
CA VAL A 48 -1.00 6.35 2.33
C VAL A 48 -0.25 5.02 2.32
N VAL A 49 0.72 4.84 1.41
CA VAL A 49 1.53 3.61 1.36
C VAL A 49 2.29 3.38 2.67
N ARG A 50 2.91 4.43 3.22
CA ARG A 50 3.67 4.33 4.48
C ARG A 50 2.75 3.97 5.64
N GLU A 51 1.63 4.68 5.79
CA GLU A 51 0.64 4.43 6.85
C GLU A 51 0.15 2.99 6.80
N THR A 52 -0.26 2.50 5.62
CA THR A 52 -0.75 1.13 5.46
C THR A 52 0.32 0.07 5.75
N LEU A 53 1.56 0.27 5.29
CA LEU A 53 2.66 -0.66 5.60
C LEU A 53 3.01 -0.65 7.10
N THR A 54 2.98 0.51 7.75
CA THR A 54 3.22 0.61 9.21
C THR A 54 2.08 -0.04 10.00
N GLU A 55 0.82 0.16 9.60
CA GLU A 55 -0.34 -0.52 10.21
C GLU A 55 -0.22 -2.04 10.10
N LEU A 56 0.19 -2.56 8.94
CA LEU A 56 0.45 -3.98 8.73
C LEU A 56 1.56 -4.50 9.66
N GLN A 57 2.66 -3.78 9.80
CA GLN A 57 3.76 -4.15 10.70
C GLN A 57 3.33 -4.17 12.17
N VAL A 58 2.57 -3.17 12.62
CA VAL A 58 2.07 -3.10 14.00
C VAL A 58 1.09 -4.24 14.27
N SER A 59 0.18 -4.52 13.33
CA SER A 59 -0.80 -5.59 13.47
C SER A 59 -0.15 -6.99 13.51
N GLN A 60 0.94 -7.21 12.77
CA GLN A 60 1.72 -8.45 12.87
C GLN A 60 2.54 -8.54 14.16
N ALA A 61 3.10 -7.43 14.64
CA ALA A 61 3.91 -7.41 15.87
C ALA A 61 3.09 -7.62 17.16
N ALA A 62 1.77 -7.42 17.10
CA ALA A 62 0.88 -7.56 18.25
C ALA A 62 0.38 -9.01 18.49
N LEU A 63 0.81 -10.00 17.70
CA LEU A 63 0.41 -11.40 17.91
C LEU A 63 1.24 -12.06 19.02
N PRO A 64 0.63 -12.47 20.16
CA PRO A 64 1.35 -13.07 21.30
C PRO A 64 1.72 -14.54 21.10
N TYR A 65 1.40 -15.16 19.95
CA TYR A 65 1.76 -16.54 19.65
C TYR A 65 2.51 -16.64 18.33
N PRO A 66 3.57 -17.48 18.24
CA PRO A 66 4.24 -17.75 16.98
C PRO A 66 3.24 -18.41 16.04
N VAL A 67 3.08 -17.83 14.85
CA VAL A 67 2.36 -18.49 13.76
C VAL A 67 3.28 -19.63 13.30
N GLU A 68 3.17 -20.80 13.94
CA GLU A 68 3.82 -22.02 13.50
C GLU A 68 3.21 -22.41 12.15
N PHE A 69 3.91 -22.07 11.07
CA PHE A 69 3.62 -22.57 9.74
C PHE A 69 4.03 -24.05 9.69
N THR A 70 3.12 -24.95 10.07
CA THR A 70 3.29 -26.38 9.81
C THR A 70 2.93 -26.65 8.35
N ALA A 71 3.94 -26.67 7.48
CA ALA A 71 3.82 -27.26 6.15
C ALA A 71 3.60 -28.77 6.31
N ALA A 72 2.48 -29.28 5.79
CA ALA A 72 2.19 -30.71 5.67
C ALA A 72 2.89 -31.32 4.44
#